data_AF-A0A259DFL3-F1
#
_entry.id   AF-A0A259DFL3-F1
#
_cell.length_a   1.000
_cell.length_b   1.000
_cell.length_c   1.000
_cell.angle_alpha   90.00
_cell.angle_beta   90.00
_cell.angle_gamma   90.00
#
_symmetry.space_group_name_H-M   'P 1'
#
loop_
_entity.id
_entity.type
_entity.pdbx_description
1 polymer ?
#
loop_
_entity_poly.entity_id
_entity_poly.type
_entity_poly.pdbx_seq_one_letter_code
_entity_poly.pdbx_strand_id
1 'polypeptide(L)'
;MRAGLEAGFGLRVPVFVLSLDEMAAVLAENPFAAEGRADGSRVHIHILQGAVRLEPGLQAHATRAERFHLTERAFYLHTPQGFGTSAVAAKLERYLKGTTTARNQRSASAILALARGLTGT
;
A
#
# COMPACT_ATOMS: atom_id res chain seq x y z
N MET A 1 -20.55 -1.10 7.58
CA MET A 1 -19.17 -1.53 7.90
C MET A 1 -18.55 -0.73 9.05
N ARG A 2 -18.25 0.58 8.90
CA ARG A 2 -17.67 1.40 10.00
C ARG A 2 -18.50 1.41 11.29
N ALA A 3 -19.80 1.68 11.21
CA ALA A 3 -20.69 1.65 12.39
C ALA A 3 -20.71 0.28 13.10
N GLY A 4 -20.51 -0.82 12.37
CA GLY A 4 -20.43 -2.16 12.95
C GLY A 4 -19.13 -2.40 13.72
N LEU A 5 -18.01 -1.81 13.28
CA LEU A 5 -16.74 -1.90 14.01
C LEU A 5 -16.78 -1.12 15.33
N GLU A 6 -17.44 0.05 15.34
CA GLU A 6 -17.59 0.85 16.54
C GLU A 6 -18.58 0.21 17.52
N ALA A 7 -19.77 -0.19 17.06
CA ALA A 7 -20.78 -0.80 17.92
C ALA A 7 -20.37 -2.18 18.45
N GLY A 8 -19.68 -2.99 17.64
CA GLY A 8 -19.30 -4.36 18.02
C GLY A 8 -17.95 -4.47 18.73
N PHE A 9 -17.00 -3.58 18.42
CA PHE A 9 -15.61 -3.69 18.89
C PHE A 9 -15.04 -2.39 19.48
N GLY A 10 -15.79 -1.29 19.50
CA GLY A 10 -15.31 0.01 19.98
C GLY A 10 -14.22 0.64 19.10
N LEU A 11 -14.02 0.13 17.88
CA LEU A 11 -12.92 0.54 17.00
C LEU A 11 -13.35 1.64 16.04
N ARG A 12 -12.74 2.82 16.20
CA ARG A 12 -12.86 3.96 15.26
C ARG A 12 -11.62 4.05 14.38
N VAL A 13 -11.55 3.17 13.38
CA VAL A 13 -10.42 3.08 12.44
C VAL A 13 -10.87 3.34 11.00
N PRO A 14 -9.98 3.87 10.13
CA PRO A 14 -10.26 3.95 8.70
C PRO A 14 -10.55 2.57 8.10
N VAL A 15 -11.49 2.53 7.15
CA VAL A 15 -11.88 1.32 6.44
C VAL A 15 -11.82 1.58 4.95
N PHE A 16 -11.03 0.77 4.26
CA PHE A 16 -10.83 0.82 2.82
C PHE A 16 -11.76 -0.20 2.17
N VAL A 17 -12.60 0.26 1.26
CA VAL A 17 -13.47 -0.56 0.41
C VAL A 17 -13.12 -0.20 -1.02
N LEU A 18 -12.61 -1.18 -1.77
CA LEU A 18 -12.22 -1.00 -3.16
C LEU A 18 -13.05 -1.95 -4.04
N SER A 19 -13.38 -1.50 -5.23
CA SER A 19 -13.88 -2.38 -6.29
C SER A 19 -12.76 -3.32 -6.78
N LEU A 20 -13.16 -4.37 -7.48
CA LEU A 20 -12.23 -5.31 -8.09
C LEU A 20 -11.31 -4.61 -9.11
N ASP A 21 -11.85 -3.67 -9.88
CA ASP A 21 -11.12 -2.89 -10.87
C ASP A 21 -10.16 -1.90 -10.22
N GLU A 22 -10.55 -1.25 -9.12
CA GLU A 22 -9.68 -0.35 -8.37
C GLU A 22 -8.47 -1.10 -7.80
N MET A 23 -8.70 -2.28 -7.22
CA MET A 23 -7.60 -3.11 -6.69
C MET A 23 -6.70 -3.64 -7.81
N ALA A 24 -7.27 -4.00 -8.96
CA ALA A 24 -6.49 -4.40 -10.13
C ALA A 24 -5.64 -3.24 -10.68
N ALA A 25 -6.21 -2.03 -10.76
CA ALA A 25 -5.50 -0.83 -11.19
C ALA A 25 -4.31 -0.51 -10.28
N VAL A 26 -4.49 -0.58 -8.96
CA VAL A 26 -3.40 -0.39 -7.99
C VAL A 26 -2.23 -1.37 -8.24
N LEU A 27 -2.50 -2.62 -8.56
CA LEU A 27 -1.44 -3.59 -8.86
C LEU A 27 -0.80 -3.34 -10.24
N ALA A 28 -1.57 -2.87 -11.22
CA ALA A 28 -1.10 -2.58 -12.57
C ALA A 28 -0.23 -1.31 -12.64
N GLU A 29 -0.53 -0.30 -11.84
CA GLU A 29 0.21 0.97 -11.76
C GLU A 29 1.54 0.84 -10.99
N ASN A 30 1.84 -0.32 -10.40
CA ASN A 30 3.04 -0.53 -9.59
C ASN A 30 4.33 -0.51 -10.45
N PRO A 31 5.21 0.50 -10.31
CA PRO A 31 6.44 0.56 -11.10
C PRO A 31 7.48 -0.49 -10.68
N PHE A 32 7.30 -1.16 -9.53
CA PHE A 32 8.19 -2.20 -9.00
C PHE A 32 7.61 -3.60 -9.20
N ALA A 33 6.76 -3.78 -10.22
CA ALA A 33 6.09 -5.05 -10.48
C ALA A 33 7.08 -6.21 -10.75
N ALA A 34 8.24 -5.94 -11.36
CA ALA A 34 9.26 -6.96 -11.61
C ALA A 34 9.89 -7.45 -10.29
N GLU A 35 10.23 -6.54 -9.39
CA GLU A 35 10.81 -6.83 -8.09
C GLU A 35 9.81 -7.54 -7.18
N GLY A 36 8.54 -7.13 -7.21
CA GLY A 36 7.50 -7.83 -6.46
C GLY A 36 7.09 -9.18 -7.05
N ARG A 37 7.35 -9.44 -8.34
CA ARG A 37 7.26 -10.80 -8.90
C ARG A 37 8.39 -11.69 -8.38
N ALA A 38 9.59 -11.14 -8.20
CA ALA A 38 10.73 -11.87 -7.63
C ALA A 38 10.52 -12.15 -6.12
N ASP A 39 10.15 -11.13 -5.35
CA ASP A 39 9.76 -11.29 -3.94
C ASP A 39 8.71 -10.24 -3.55
N GLY A 40 7.44 -10.66 -3.55
CA GLY A 40 6.31 -9.81 -3.20
C GLY A 40 6.30 -9.28 -1.76
N SER A 41 7.22 -9.73 -0.89
CA SER A 41 7.41 -9.16 0.45
C SER A 41 8.35 -7.95 0.46
N ARG A 42 9.01 -7.63 -0.67
CA ARG A 42 9.92 -6.47 -0.79
C ARG A 42 9.25 -5.23 -1.35
N VAL A 43 8.06 -5.35 -1.94
CA VAL A 43 7.30 -4.23 -2.47
C VAL A 43 6.09 -3.98 -1.60
N HIS A 44 5.97 -2.77 -1.09
CA HIS A 44 4.89 -2.32 -0.22
C HIS A 44 4.06 -1.29 -0.94
N ILE A 45 2.75 -1.45 -0.84
CA ILE A 45 1.74 -0.68 -1.53
C ILE A 45 0.87 -0.02 -0.47
N HIS A 46 0.96 1.29 -0.38
CA HIS A 46 0.13 2.13 0.47
C HIS A 46 -1.02 2.65 -0.38
N ILE A 47 -2.18 2.00 -0.30
CA ILE A 47 -3.39 2.42 -1.01
C ILE A 47 -3.88 3.71 -0.36
N LEU A 48 -4.22 4.70 -1.18
CA LEU A 48 -4.61 6.05 -0.73
C LEU A 48 -6.13 6.14 -0.59
N GLN A 49 -6.59 6.92 0.39
CA GLN A 49 -8.00 7.29 0.51
C GLN A 49 -8.12 8.82 0.63
N GLY A 50 -8.81 9.42 -0.34
CA GLY A 50 -8.90 10.88 -0.44
C GLY A 50 -7.57 11.52 -0.85
N ALA A 51 -7.42 12.80 -0.52
CA ALA A 51 -6.19 13.54 -0.86
C ALA A 51 -5.02 13.04 0.00
N VAL A 52 -3.95 12.63 -0.67
CA VAL A 52 -2.66 12.31 -0.03
C VAL A 52 -1.56 13.14 -0.66
N ARG A 53 -0.69 13.69 0.18
CA ARG A 53 0.46 14.50 -0.22
C ARG A 53 1.75 13.89 0.29
N LEU A 54 2.75 13.80 -0.59
CA LEU A 54 4.11 13.49 -0.18
C LEU A 54 4.89 14.78 0.08
N GLU A 55 5.32 14.99 1.32
CA GLU A 55 6.23 16.06 1.68
C GLU A 55 7.63 15.82 1.10
N PRO A 56 8.35 16.89 0.72
CA PRO A 56 9.72 16.77 0.26
C PRO A 56 10.66 16.23 1.36
N GLY A 57 11.79 15.68 0.94
CA GLY A 57 12.87 15.25 1.86
C GLY A 57 12.82 13.78 2.28
N LEU A 58 11.77 13.02 1.94
CA LEU A 58 11.75 11.57 2.22
C LEU A 58 12.91 10.84 1.54
N GLN A 59 13.28 11.26 0.32
CA GLN A 59 14.37 10.68 -0.47
C GLN A 59 15.72 10.70 0.25
N ALA A 60 15.94 11.68 1.15
CA ALA A 60 17.19 11.78 1.91
C ALA A 60 17.41 10.62 2.89
N HIS A 61 16.36 9.85 3.20
CA HIS A 61 16.43 8.68 4.07
C HIS A 61 16.53 7.36 3.30
N ALA A 62 16.38 7.38 1.99
CA ALA A 62 16.47 6.19 1.15
C ALA A 62 17.94 5.76 0.98
N THR A 63 18.19 4.48 1.15
CA THR A 63 19.42 3.88 0.63
C THR A 63 19.44 3.95 -0.90
N ARG A 64 20.61 3.74 -1.52
CA ARG A 64 20.71 3.67 -3.00
C ARG A 64 19.86 2.54 -3.61
N ALA A 65 19.50 1.54 -2.82
CA ALA A 65 18.74 0.39 -3.30
C ALA A 65 17.22 0.55 -3.12
N GLU A 66 16.79 1.44 -2.21
CA GLU A 66 15.37 1.74 -1.99
C GLU A 66 14.86 2.74 -3.02
N ARG A 67 13.64 2.49 -3.48
CA ARG A 67 12.93 3.36 -4.42
C ARG A 67 11.48 3.49 -3.99
N PHE A 68 10.90 4.65 -4.22
CA PHE A 68 9.48 4.86 -4.01
C PHE A 68 8.86 5.71 -5.11
N HIS A 69 7.55 5.59 -5.26
CA HIS A 69 6.79 6.32 -6.27
C HIS A 69 5.37 6.61 -5.76
N LEU A 70 4.87 7.82 -5.97
CA LEU A 70 3.51 8.21 -5.63
C LEU A 70 2.69 8.34 -6.92
N THR A 71 1.52 7.71 -6.94
CA THR A 71 0.47 7.86 -7.96
C THR A 71 -0.78 8.46 -7.33
N GLU A 72 -1.85 8.61 -8.11
CA GLU A 72 -3.16 9.01 -7.60
C GLU A 72 -3.80 7.94 -6.69
N ARG A 73 -3.47 6.65 -6.88
CA ARG A 73 -4.12 5.53 -6.17
C ARG A 73 -3.28 4.94 -5.05
N ALA A 74 -1.96 4.97 -5.20
CA ALA A 74 -1.05 4.32 -4.27
C ALA A 74 0.33 4.97 -4.20
N PHE A 75 0.93 4.88 -3.01
CA PHE A 75 2.38 5.05 -2.82
C PHE A 75 3.04 3.67 -2.79
N TYR A 76 4.05 3.47 -3.65
CA TYR A 76 4.80 2.23 -3.78
C TYR A 76 6.18 2.40 -3.16
N LEU A 77 6.62 1.41 -2.40
CA LEU A 77 7.95 1.39 -1.78
C LEU A 77 8.60 0.03 -2.02
N HIS A 78 9.75 0.04 -2.69
CA HIS A 78 10.60 -1.13 -2.83
C HIS A 78 11.70 -1.10 -1.76
N THR A 79 11.71 -2.12 -0.90
CA THR A 79 12.67 -2.33 0.20
C THR A 79 13.45 -3.64 0.01
N PRO A 80 14.50 -3.67 -0.82
CA PRO A 80 15.27 -4.90 -1.09
C PRO A 80 15.82 -5.56 0.18
N GLN A 81 16.25 -4.74 1.14
CA GLN A 81 16.83 -5.18 2.41
C GLN A 81 15.77 -5.51 3.49
N GLY A 82 14.49 -5.39 3.15
CA GLY A 82 13.36 -5.63 4.06
C GLY A 82 12.70 -4.35 4.58
N PHE A 83 11.41 -4.45 4.89
CA PHE A 83 10.60 -3.31 5.33
C PHE A 83 10.94 -2.87 6.76
N GLY A 84 11.16 -3.82 7.67
CA GLY A 84 11.41 -3.52 9.08
C GLY A 84 12.73 -2.78 9.34
N THR A 85 13.67 -2.83 8.39
CA THR A 85 14.97 -2.13 8.44
C THR A 85 14.99 -0.86 7.59
N SER A 86 13.91 -0.58 6.85
CA SER A 86 13.81 0.58 5.96
C SER A 86 13.63 1.88 6.74
N ALA A 87 14.61 2.79 6.62
CA ALA A 87 14.48 4.14 7.16
C ALA A 87 13.38 4.94 6.45
N VAL A 88 13.11 4.65 5.17
CA VAL A 88 11.98 5.26 4.43
C VAL A 88 10.66 4.82 5.05
N ALA A 89 10.45 3.52 5.24
CA ALA A 89 9.24 2.98 5.85
C ALA A 89 9.02 3.52 7.27
N ALA A 90 10.06 3.51 8.10
CA ALA A 90 10.00 3.99 9.49
C ALA A 90 9.65 5.49 9.60
N LYS A 91 9.95 6.28 8.57
CA LYS A 91 9.70 7.73 8.55
C LYS A 91 8.47 8.11 7.74
N LEU A 92 7.85 7.16 7.04
CA LEU A 92 6.88 7.43 5.99
C LEU A 92 5.70 8.26 6.48
N GLU A 93 5.13 7.98 7.65
CA GLU A 93 3.99 8.74 8.21
C GLU A 93 4.31 10.25 8.41
N ARG A 94 5.58 10.59 8.62
CA ARG A 94 6.00 12.00 8.72
C ARG A 94 5.99 12.71 7.37
N TYR A 95 6.10 11.99 6.26
CA TYR A 95 6.19 12.56 4.92
C TYR A 95 4.95 12.31 4.06
N LEU A 96 4.28 11.16 4.20
CA LEU A 96 3.08 10.82 3.45
C LEU A 96 1.85 11.25 4.26
N LYS A 97 1.32 12.42 3.95
CA LYS A 97 0.20 13.06 4.67
C LYS A 97 -1.12 12.65 4.05
N GLY A 98 -1.96 12.00 4.85
CA GLY A 98 -3.30 11.58 4.49
C GLY A 98 -3.60 10.16 4.98
N THR A 99 -4.74 9.62 4.59
CA THR A 99 -5.18 8.29 5.03
C THR A 99 -4.72 7.23 4.03
N THR A 100 -3.95 6.26 4.51
CA THR A 100 -3.47 5.14 3.68
C THR A 100 -3.63 3.79 4.39
N THR A 101 -3.64 2.71 3.62
CA THR A 101 -3.48 1.35 4.18
C THR A 101 -2.38 0.62 3.43
N ALA A 102 -1.48 -0.03 4.18
CA ALA A 102 -0.31 -0.69 3.61
C ALA A 102 -0.54 -2.19 3.47
N ARG A 103 -0.15 -2.76 2.33
CA ARG A 103 0.00 -4.20 2.10
C ARG A 103 1.28 -4.43 1.32
N ASN A 104 1.98 -5.54 1.58
CA ASN A 104 2.99 -5.98 0.63
C ASN A 104 2.30 -6.51 -0.65
N GLN A 105 3.03 -6.56 -1.76
CA GLN A 105 2.49 -7.00 -3.05
C GLN A 105 1.95 -8.43 -2.99
N ARG A 106 2.59 -9.32 -2.22
CA ARG A 106 2.10 -10.70 -2.03
C ARG A 106 0.67 -10.71 -1.48
N SER A 107 0.41 -9.97 -0.41
CA SER A 107 -0.91 -9.84 0.19
C SER A 107 -1.90 -9.13 -0.72
N ALA A 108 -1.47 -8.06 -1.40
CA ALA A 108 -2.32 -7.33 -2.33
C ALA A 108 -2.81 -8.23 -3.49
N SER A 109 -1.91 -9.02 -4.09
CA SER A 109 -2.26 -10.00 -5.12
C SER A 109 -3.19 -11.09 -4.60
N ALA A 110 -2.95 -11.60 -3.38
CA ALA A 110 -3.83 -12.60 -2.77
C ALA A 110 -5.24 -12.06 -2.50
N ILE A 111 -5.37 -10.81 -2.03
CA ILE A 111 -6.66 -10.16 -1.83
C ILE A 111 -7.42 -10.04 -3.16
N LEU A 112 -6.76 -9.60 -4.24
CA LEU A 112 -7.40 -9.51 -5.56
C LEU A 112 -7.83 -10.90 -6.08
N ALA A 113 -7.01 -11.92 -5.89
CA ALA A 113 -7.34 -13.28 -6.29
C ALA A 113 -8.57 -13.82 -5.53
N LEU A 114 -8.64 -13.60 -4.21
CA LEU A 114 -9.81 -13.96 -3.41
C LEU A 114 -11.06 -13.21 -3.87
N ALA A 115 -10.96 -11.90 -4.12
CA ALA A 115 -12.08 -11.09 -4.60
C ALA A 115 -12.62 -11.59 -5.95
N ARG A 116 -11.75 -11.95 -6.90
CA ARG A 116 -12.13 -12.54 -8.19
C ARG A 116 -12.82 -13.89 -8.04
N GLY A 117 -12.37 -14.72 -7.09
CA GLY A 117 -12.99 -16.01 -6.82
C GLY A 117 -14.43 -15.90 -6.31
N LEU A 118 -14.78 -14.79 -5.65
CA LEU A 118 -16.14 -14.54 -5.15
C LEU A 118 -17.11 -14.04 -6.21
N THR A 119 -16.62 -13.44 -7.30
CA THR A 119 -17.45 -12.94 -8.40
C THR A 119 -17.72 -13.98 -9.48
N GLY A 120 -17.06 -15.15 -9.43
CA GLY A 120 -17.31 -16.28 -10.31
C GLY A 120 -18.46 -17.15 -9.82
N THR A 121 -19.70 -16.67 -9.96
CA THR A 121 -20.95 -17.47 -9.99
C THR A 121 -21.78 -16.96 -11.15
#